data_AF-A0A938W1M1-F1
#
_entry.id   AF-A0A938W1M1-F1
#
_cell.length_a   1.000
_cell.length_b   1.000
_cell.length_c   1.000
_cell.angle_alpha   90.00
_cell.angle_beta   90.00
_cell.angle_gamma   90.00
#
_symmetry.space_group_name_H-M   'P 1'
#
loop_
_entity.id
_entity.type
_entity.pdbx_description
1 polymer ?
#
loop_
_entity_poly.entity_id
_entity_poly.type
_entity_poly.pdbx_seq_one_letter_code
_entity_poly.pdbx_strand_id
1 'polypeptide(L)'
;MSEITHFRGILPPEGYHFLPPPSKASAGGLILNALAPLHGEIDRALARNDQQAALHIAYDALSQVADRLAEQRGDRARPGQVMIHALLVELTPLPLELRPDGTFAEPGAGVQVSYRNWTVEQARALTFAHSLTERFQTLWPGAWIILPGLST
;
A
#
# COMPACT_ATOMS: atom_id res chain seq x y z
N MET A 1 -22.04 -4.95 -2.27
CA MET A 1 -21.13 -4.41 -1.23
C MET A 1 -19.73 -4.53 -1.79
N SER A 2 -18.93 -3.45 -1.85
CA SER A 2 -17.55 -3.55 -2.36
C SER A 2 -16.70 -4.33 -1.36
N GLU A 3 -16.14 -5.45 -1.82
CA GLU A 3 -15.25 -6.34 -1.05
C GLU A 3 -13.93 -5.60 -0.72
N ILE A 4 -13.26 -5.94 0.38
CA ILE A 4 -11.94 -5.40 0.69
C ILE A 4 -10.90 -6.32 0.06
N THR A 5 -9.97 -5.74 -0.70
CA THR A 5 -8.83 -6.50 -1.21
C THR A 5 -7.74 -6.49 -0.16
N HIS A 6 -7.48 -7.65 0.43
CA HIS A 6 -6.39 -7.85 1.38
C HIS A 6 -5.21 -8.51 0.69
N PHE A 7 -4.03 -7.95 0.92
CA PHE A 7 -2.77 -8.51 0.48
C PHE A 7 -1.80 -8.57 1.65
N ARG A 8 -1.08 -9.69 1.76
CA ARG A 8 0.03 -9.87 2.68
C ARG A 8 1.19 -10.50 1.91
N GLY A 9 2.38 -9.93 2.06
CA GLY A 9 3.58 -10.41 1.40
C GLY A 9 4.85 -10.00 2.15
N ILE A 10 5.97 -10.40 1.57
CA ILE A 10 7.31 -10.04 2.04
C ILE A 10 8.00 -9.33 0.89
N LEU A 11 8.55 -8.14 1.17
CA LEU A 11 9.53 -7.49 0.31
C LEU A 11 10.89 -8.07 0.69
N PRO A 12 11.60 -8.73 -0.23
CA PRO A 12 12.90 -9.29 0.06
C PRO A 12 13.91 -8.15 0.31
N PRO A 13 15.01 -8.43 1.02
CA PRO A 13 16.07 -7.45 1.27
C PRO A 13 16.77 -7.01 -0.03
N GLU A 14 17.54 -5.92 0.05
CA GLU A 14 18.33 -5.40 -1.06
C GLU A 14 19.28 -6.45 -1.66
N GLY A 15 19.37 -6.51 -3.00
CA GLY A 15 20.24 -7.46 -3.71
C GLY A 15 19.66 -8.86 -3.94
N TYR A 16 18.47 -9.17 -3.41
CA TYR A 16 17.75 -10.40 -3.76
C TYR A 16 16.92 -10.21 -5.03
N HIS A 17 17.00 -11.18 -5.94
CA HIS A 17 16.13 -11.22 -7.11
C HIS A 17 14.69 -11.47 -6.66
N PHE A 18 13.90 -10.39 -6.61
CA PHE A 18 12.46 -10.49 -6.45
C PHE A 18 11.88 -11.14 -7.70
N LEU A 19 11.39 -12.38 -7.56
CA LEU A 19 10.56 -13.01 -8.58
C LEU A 19 9.11 -12.57 -8.32
N PRO A 20 8.53 -11.72 -9.18
CA PRO A 20 7.14 -11.32 -9.00
C PRO A 20 6.25 -12.56 -9.04
N PRO A 21 5.12 -12.55 -8.30
CA PRO A 21 4.21 -13.68 -8.29
C PRO A 21 3.76 -14.01 -9.73
N PRO A 22 3.49 -15.29 -10.02
CA PRO A 22 3.24 -15.77 -11.39
C PRO A 22 2.07 -15.06 -12.07
N SER A 23 1.11 -14.53 -11.30
CA SER A 23 0.06 -13.66 -11.82
C SER A 23 0.42 -12.18 -11.59
N LYS A 24 1.13 -11.59 -12.56
CA LYS A 24 1.39 -10.13 -12.61
C LYS A 24 0.12 -9.29 -12.63
N ALA A 25 -0.98 -9.88 -13.12
CA ALA A 25 -2.30 -9.30 -13.18
C ALA A 25 -3.20 -9.77 -12.02
N SER A 26 -2.63 -10.09 -10.86
CA SER A 26 -3.40 -10.21 -9.61
C SER A 26 -3.19 -8.97 -8.76
N ALA A 27 -4.10 -8.70 -7.82
CA ALA A 27 -3.95 -7.58 -6.90
C ALA A 27 -2.62 -7.63 -6.14
N GLY A 28 -2.21 -8.81 -5.67
CA GLY A 28 -0.90 -9.01 -5.04
C GLY A 28 0.27 -8.80 -6.00
N GLY A 29 0.13 -9.20 -7.26
CA GLY A 29 1.11 -8.92 -8.30
C GLY A 29 1.28 -7.43 -8.58
N LEU A 30 0.19 -6.67 -8.68
CA LEU A 30 0.24 -5.21 -8.85
C LEU A 30 0.91 -4.52 -7.66
N ILE A 31 0.54 -4.91 -6.43
CA ILE A 31 1.11 -4.37 -5.20
C ILE A 31 2.61 -4.64 -5.10
N LEU A 32 3.02 -5.90 -5.30
CA LEU A 32 4.43 -6.26 -5.19
C LEU A 32 5.28 -5.66 -6.32
N ASN A 33 4.75 -5.58 -7.55
CA ASN A 33 5.47 -4.92 -8.65
C ASN A 33 5.66 -3.42 -8.40
N ALA A 34 4.74 -2.77 -7.68
CA ALA A 34 4.89 -1.36 -7.31
C ALA A 34 5.93 -1.16 -6.20
N LEU A 35 5.96 -2.05 -5.21
CA LEU A 35 6.82 -1.91 -4.03
C LEU A 35 8.22 -2.49 -4.20
N ALA A 36 8.39 -3.58 -4.96
CA ALA A 36 9.66 -4.28 -5.09
C ALA A 36 10.83 -3.39 -5.55
N PRO A 37 10.67 -2.47 -6.53
CA PRO A 37 11.76 -1.58 -6.92
C PRO A 37 12.23 -0.63 -5.80
N LEU A 38 11.39 -0.39 -4.79
CA LEU A 38 11.62 0.56 -3.71
C LEU A 38 12.06 -0.11 -2.40
N HIS A 39 12.24 -1.43 -2.40
CA HIS A 39 12.54 -2.21 -1.20
C HIS A 39 13.78 -1.69 -0.43
N GLY A 40 14.88 -1.38 -1.11
CA GLY A 40 16.07 -0.83 -0.46
C GLY A 40 15.89 0.58 0.13
N GLU A 41 14.96 1.39 -0.39
CA GLU A 41 14.62 2.69 0.21
C GLU A 41 13.73 2.50 1.45
N ILE A 42 12.75 1.60 1.37
CA ILE A 42 11.87 1.23 2.48
C ILE A 42 12.69 0.63 3.62
N ASP A 43 13.55 -0.36 3.35
CA ASP A 43 14.39 -1.01 4.34
C ASP A 43 15.34 -0.03 5.01
N ARG A 44 15.96 0.89 4.25
CA ARG A 44 16.82 1.94 4.81
C ARG A 44 16.05 2.90 5.72
N ALA A 45 14.81 3.25 5.37
CA ALA A 45 13.98 4.09 6.23
C ALA A 45 13.60 3.35 7.53
N LEU A 46 13.17 2.08 7.42
CA LEU A 46 12.87 1.22 8.56
C LEU A 46 14.09 1.01 9.48
N ALA A 47 15.27 0.78 8.92
CA ALA A 47 16.52 0.62 9.67
C ALA A 47 16.93 1.89 10.45
N ARG A 48 16.53 3.08 9.97
CA ARG A 48 16.69 4.35 10.70
C ARG A 48 15.57 4.62 11.72
N ASN A 49 14.66 3.66 11.92
CA ASN A 49 13.43 3.82 12.70
C ASN A 49 12.54 4.97 12.21
N ASP A 50 12.63 5.30 10.92
CA ASP A 50 11.84 6.32 10.24
C ASP A 50 10.63 5.67 9.55
N GLN A 51 9.70 5.20 10.38
CA GLN A 51 8.48 4.51 9.92
C GLN A 51 7.65 5.41 8.99
N GLN A 52 7.65 6.71 9.23
CA GLN A 52 6.90 7.66 8.43
C GLN A 52 7.46 7.76 7.01
N ALA A 53 8.77 7.92 6.84
CA ALA A 53 9.38 7.93 5.51
C ALA A 53 9.14 6.61 4.76
N ALA A 54 9.27 5.47 5.44
CA ALA A 54 9.01 4.15 4.85
C ALA A 54 7.56 4.04 4.33
N LEU A 55 6.58 4.47 5.13
CA LEU A 55 5.18 4.47 4.75
C LEU A 55 4.89 5.46 3.61
N HIS A 56 5.57 6.61 3.52
CA HIS A 56 5.35 7.58 2.43
C HIS A 56 5.79 6.95 1.10
N ILE A 57 6.97 6.34 1.06
CA ILE A 57 7.51 5.66 -0.12
C ILE A 57 6.53 4.57 -0.58
N ALA A 58 6.06 3.73 0.35
CA ALA A 58 5.12 2.67 0.04
C ALA A 58 3.78 3.22 -0.46
N TYR A 59 3.24 4.26 0.18
CA TYR A 59 1.96 4.85 -0.19
C TYR A 59 2.02 5.52 -1.57
N ASP A 60 3.08 6.30 -1.84
CA ASP A 60 3.30 6.96 -3.14
C ASP A 60 3.34 5.93 -4.27
N ALA A 61 4.03 4.81 -4.08
CA ALA A 61 4.07 3.72 -5.05
C ALA A 61 2.70 3.04 -5.25
N LEU A 62 1.98 2.77 -4.15
CA LEU A 62 0.69 2.08 -4.21
C LEU A 62 -0.43 2.95 -4.78
N SER A 63 -0.37 4.27 -4.58
CA SER A 63 -1.31 5.21 -5.18
C SER A 63 -1.29 5.15 -6.71
N GLN A 64 -0.11 4.92 -7.31
CA GLN A 64 0.07 4.82 -8.76
C GLN A 64 -0.57 3.56 -9.38
N VAL A 65 -0.89 2.56 -8.57
CA VAL A 65 -1.54 1.31 -9.03
C VAL A 65 -2.99 1.18 -8.55
N ALA A 66 -3.52 2.17 -7.82
CA ALA A 66 -4.87 2.13 -7.26
C ALA A 66 -5.97 2.02 -8.35
N ASP A 67 -5.82 2.73 -9.46
CA ASP A 67 -6.74 2.63 -10.61
C ASP A 67 -6.73 1.21 -11.19
N ARG A 68 -5.54 0.62 -11.38
CA ARG A 68 -5.41 -0.75 -11.89
C ARG A 68 -6.04 -1.76 -10.94
N LEU A 69 -5.90 -1.56 -9.62
CA LEU A 69 -6.56 -2.40 -8.61
C LEU A 69 -8.09 -2.31 -8.70
N ALA A 70 -8.66 -1.13 -9.00
CA ALA A 70 -10.08 -0.98 -9.27
C ALA A 70 -10.49 -1.70 -10.56
N GLU A 71 -9.74 -1.51 -11.65
CA GLU A 71 -10.01 -2.11 -12.95
C GLU A 71 -10.02 -3.64 -12.90
N GLN A 72 -9.10 -4.24 -12.12
CA GLN A 72 -9.05 -5.70 -11.89
C GLN A 72 -10.35 -6.25 -11.33
N ARG A 73 -11.05 -5.46 -10.51
CA ARG A 73 -12.32 -5.82 -9.89
C ARG A 73 -13.52 -5.51 -10.79
N GLY A 74 -13.28 -4.90 -11.96
CA GLY A 74 -14.33 -4.39 -12.84
C GLY A 74 -15.00 -3.11 -12.34
N ASP A 75 -14.43 -2.46 -11.32
CA ASP A 75 -14.97 -1.22 -10.79
C ASP A 75 -14.68 -0.06 -11.77
N ARG A 76 -15.71 0.68 -12.17
CA ARG A 76 -15.59 1.82 -13.10
C ARG A 76 -16.45 2.99 -12.66
N ALA A 77 -15.91 4.19 -12.77
CA ALA A 77 -16.68 5.41 -12.61
C ALA A 77 -17.55 5.66 -13.85
N ARG A 78 -18.78 6.13 -13.65
CA ARG A 78 -19.64 6.61 -14.75
C ARG A 78 -19.38 8.10 -15.00
N PRO A 79 -19.84 8.65 -16.14
CA PRO A 79 -19.81 10.10 -16.35
C PRO A 79 -20.42 10.86 -15.17
N GLY A 80 -19.73 11.91 -14.70
CA GLY A 80 -20.13 12.70 -13.52
C GLY A 80 -19.73 12.10 -12.16
N GLN A 81 -19.08 10.93 -12.16
CA GLN A 81 -18.56 10.29 -10.97
C GLN A 81 -17.04 10.26 -10.95
N VAL A 82 -16.47 10.23 -9.75
CA VAL A 82 -15.05 9.97 -9.52
C VAL A 82 -14.88 8.79 -8.58
N MET A 83 -13.73 8.15 -8.64
CA MET A 83 -13.39 7.06 -7.74
C MET A 83 -12.54 7.57 -6.58
N ILE A 84 -12.93 7.21 -5.37
CA ILE A 84 -12.17 7.43 -4.15
C ILE A 84 -11.51 6.11 -3.79
N HIS A 85 -10.17 6.12 -3.67
CA HIS A 85 -9.37 4.97 -3.28
C HIS A 85 -8.95 5.12 -1.82
N ALA A 86 -9.11 4.06 -1.03
CA ALA A 86 -8.55 3.94 0.30
C ALA A 86 -7.54 2.80 0.34
N LEU A 87 -6.32 3.14 0.77
CA LEU A 87 -5.21 2.22 0.96
C LEU A 87 -4.80 2.30 2.43
N LEU A 88 -4.87 1.17 3.12
CA LEU A 88 -4.23 0.98 4.42
C LEU A 88 -2.97 0.15 4.21
N VAL A 89 -1.84 0.68 4.64
CA VAL A 89 -0.52 0.07 4.45
C VAL A 89 0.13 -0.13 5.81
N GLU A 90 0.60 -1.34 6.06
CA GLU A 90 1.36 -1.70 7.25
C GLU A 90 2.71 -2.28 6.81
N LEU A 91 3.78 -1.75 7.37
CA LEU A 91 5.15 -2.19 7.14
C LEU A 91 5.73 -2.70 8.46
N THR A 92 6.22 -3.93 8.45
CA THR A 92 6.82 -4.58 9.63
C THR A 92 8.22 -5.03 9.30
N PRO A 93 9.27 -4.50 9.96
CA PRO A 93 10.61 -5.07 9.86
C PRO A 93 10.59 -6.52 10.33
N LEU A 94 11.11 -7.45 9.53
CA LEU A 94 11.16 -8.85 9.92
C LEU A 94 12.47 -9.13 10.69
N PRO A 95 12.44 -9.98 11.73
CA PRO A 95 13.61 -10.24 12.57
C PRO A 95 14.68 -11.02 11.80
N LEU A 96 15.96 -10.75 12.10
CA LEU A 96 17.08 -11.47 11.50
C LEU A 96 16.91 -12.99 11.62
N GLU A 97 17.13 -13.71 10.52
CA GLU A 97 17.03 -15.16 10.46
C GLU A 97 18.42 -15.78 10.63
N LEU A 98 18.58 -16.67 11.62
CA LEU A 98 19.82 -17.43 11.80
C LEU A 98 19.87 -18.59 10.79
N ARG A 99 20.90 -18.60 9.95
CA ARG A 99 21.15 -19.65 8.96
C ARG A 99 21.84 -20.86 9.58
N PRO A 100 21.74 -22.04 8.93
CA PRO A 100 22.43 -23.25 9.39
C PRO A 100 23.95 -23.13 9.45
N ASP A 101 24.56 -22.18 8.72
CA ASP A 101 26.00 -21.90 8.73
C ASP A 101 26.43 -20.96 9.88
N GLY A 102 25.49 -20.56 10.76
CA GLY A 102 25.75 -19.66 11.88
C GLY A 102 25.72 -18.17 11.55
N THR A 103 25.43 -17.79 10.30
CA THR A 103 25.29 -16.38 9.89
C THR A 103 23.86 -15.87 10.06
N PHE A 104 23.70 -14.56 10.26
CA PHE A 104 22.37 -13.92 10.25
C PHE A 104 22.05 -13.37 8.86
N ALA A 105 20.80 -13.52 8.44
CA ALA A 105 20.27 -12.97 7.20
C ALA A 105 19.15 -11.97 7.47
N GLU A 106 19.14 -10.89 6.71
CA GLU A 106 18.02 -9.96 6.67
C GLU A 106 16.87 -10.58 5.86
N PRO A 107 15.70 -10.81 6.44
CA PRO A 107 14.54 -11.33 5.70
C PRO A 107 13.78 -10.25 4.89
N GLY A 108 14.15 -8.97 5.04
CA GLY A 108 13.46 -7.82 4.46
C GLY A 108 12.29 -7.31 5.31
N ALA A 109 11.22 -6.84 4.67
CA ALA A 109 10.07 -6.23 5.33
C ALA A 109 8.76 -6.96 5.01
N GLY A 110 7.98 -7.24 6.05
CA GLY A 110 6.60 -7.69 5.93
C GLY A 110 5.71 -6.54 5.48
N VAL A 111 4.88 -6.78 4.47
CA VAL A 111 3.95 -5.80 3.93
C VAL A 111 2.53 -6.34 4.01
N GLN A 112 1.64 -5.54 4.58
CA GLN A 112 0.22 -5.77 4.52
C GLN A 112 -0.47 -4.55 3.91
N VAL A 113 -1.32 -4.81 2.91
CA VAL A 113 -2.10 -3.77 2.23
C VAL A 113 -3.57 -4.17 2.24
N SER A 114 -4.42 -3.26 2.67
CA SER A 114 -5.87 -3.39 2.55
C SER A 114 -6.39 -2.27 1.65
N TYR A 115 -7.05 -2.66 0.56
CA TYR A 115 -7.54 -1.74 -0.46
C TYR A 115 -9.05 -1.79 -0.58
N ARG A 116 -9.65 -0.60 -0.71
CA ARG A 116 -11.07 -0.44 -1.04
C ARG A 116 -11.29 0.82 -1.86
N ASN A 117 -12.33 0.81 -2.69
CA ASN A 117 -12.76 1.97 -3.47
C ASN A 117 -14.26 2.24 -3.31
N TRP A 118 -14.64 3.47 -3.70
CA TRP A 118 -16.02 3.90 -3.86
C TRP A 118 -16.13 4.82 -5.06
N THR A 119 -17.19 4.66 -5.84
CA THR A 119 -17.56 5.64 -6.86
C THR A 119 -18.55 6.62 -6.25
N VAL A 120 -18.25 7.91 -6.35
CA VAL A 120 -19.07 9.00 -5.79
C VAL A 120 -19.28 10.08 -6.83
N GLU A 121 -20.33 10.89 -6.65
CA GLU A 121 -20.53 12.08 -7.47
C GLU A 121 -19.34 13.04 -7.30
N GLN A 122 -18.87 13.62 -8.40
CA GLN A 122 -17.70 14.50 -8.40
C GLN A 122 -17.83 15.64 -7.39
N ALA A 123 -19.01 16.26 -7.29
CA ALA A 123 -19.28 17.35 -6.35
C ALA A 123 -19.18 16.95 -4.86
N ARG A 124 -19.27 15.65 -4.55
CA ARG A 124 -19.23 15.12 -3.17
C ARG A 124 -17.91 14.45 -2.83
N ALA A 125 -17.00 14.30 -3.80
CA ALA A 125 -15.77 13.56 -3.67
C ALA A 125 -14.92 14.01 -2.47
N LEU A 126 -14.69 15.31 -2.37
CA LEU A 126 -13.90 15.92 -1.30
C LEU A 126 -14.51 15.67 0.08
N THR A 127 -15.79 16.02 0.26
CA THR A 127 -16.50 15.84 1.53
C THR A 127 -16.55 14.37 1.93
N PHE A 128 -16.72 13.46 0.96
CA PHE A 128 -16.72 12.03 1.20
C PHE A 128 -15.34 11.53 1.66
N ALA A 129 -14.26 11.94 0.98
CA ALA A 129 -12.89 11.59 1.37
C ALA A 129 -12.56 12.09 2.78
N HIS A 130 -12.89 13.35 3.11
CA HIS A 130 -12.72 13.89 4.46
C HIS A 130 -13.51 13.11 5.51
N SER A 131 -14.79 12.82 5.24
CA SER A 131 -15.63 12.05 6.16
C SER A 131 -15.10 10.64 6.42
N LEU A 132 -14.52 10.00 5.40
CA LEU A 132 -13.86 8.70 5.56
C LEU A 132 -12.61 8.80 6.43
N THR A 133 -11.78 9.81 6.18
CA THR A 133 -10.57 10.09 6.94
C THR A 133 -10.87 10.33 8.41
N GLU A 134 -11.81 11.22 8.73
CA GLU A 134 -12.19 11.54 10.11
C GLU A 134 -12.70 10.31 10.88
N ARG A 135 -13.53 9.49 10.23
CA ARG A 135 -14.01 8.22 10.82
C ARG A 135 -12.87 7.26 11.08
N PHE A 136 -11.92 7.16 10.16
CA PHE A 136 -10.76 6.29 10.32
C PHE A 136 -9.86 6.78 11.47
N GLN A 137 -9.57 8.08 11.55
CA GLN A 137 -8.80 8.68 12.65
C GLN A 137 -9.46 8.48 14.01
N THR A 138 -10.79 8.54 14.08
CA THR A 138 -11.52 8.29 15.32
C THR A 138 -11.30 6.87 15.82
N LEU A 139 -11.20 5.90 14.91
CA LEU A 139 -10.96 4.49 15.24
C LEU A 139 -9.48 4.16 15.43
N TRP A 140 -8.58 4.89 14.76
CA TRP A 140 -7.13 4.76 14.85
C TRP A 140 -6.46 6.13 15.03
N PRO A 141 -6.41 6.67 16.25
CA PRO A 141 -5.89 8.02 16.51
C PRO A 141 -4.41 8.23 16.19
N GLY A 142 -3.64 7.13 16.12
CA GLY A 142 -2.22 7.13 15.76
C GLY A 142 -1.94 6.80 14.30
N ALA A 143 -2.97 6.61 13.47
CA ALA A 143 -2.75 6.33 12.05
C ALA A 143 -2.24 7.58 11.34
N TRP A 144 -1.19 7.40 10.56
CA TRP A 144 -0.70 8.45 9.69
C TRP A 144 -1.51 8.48 8.39
N ILE A 145 -1.86 9.69 7.94
CA ILE A 145 -2.82 9.89 6.85
C ILE A 145 -2.24 10.81 5.80
N ILE A 146 -2.41 10.39 4.55
CA ILE A 146 -2.03 11.13 3.35
C ILE A 146 -3.29 11.28 2.51
N LEU A 147 -3.56 12.50 2.04
CA LEU A 147 -4.65 12.82 1.11
C LEU A 147 -4.06 13.49 -0.15
N PRO A 148 -3.64 12.71 -1.16
CA PRO A 148 -3.10 13.26 -2.40
C PRO A 148 -4.20 13.94 -3.23
N GLY A 149 -3.86 15.03 -3.93
CA GLY A 149 -4.75 15.63 -4.93
C GLY A 149 -5.78 16.64 -4.39
N LEU A 150 -5.62 17.10 -3.14
CA LEU A 150 -6.44 18.16 -2.54
C LEU A 150 -5.71 19.50 -2.42
N SER A 151 -4.80 19.78 -3.35
CA SER A 151 -4.29 21.13 -3.52
C SER A 151 -5.40 21.98 -4.13
N THR A 152 -5.83 22.99 -3.37
CA THR A 152 -6.72 24.08 -3.80
C THR A 152 -6.28 24.72 -5.10
#